data_AF-Q0IS92-F1
#
_entry.id   AF-Q0IS92-F1
#
_cell.length_a   1.000
_cell.length_b   1.000
_cell.length_c   1.000
_cell.angle_alpha   90.00
_cell.angle_beta   90.00
_cell.angle_gamma   90.00
#
_symmetry.space_group_name_H-M   'P 1'
#
loop_
_entity.id
_entity.type
_entity.pdbx_description
1 polymer ?
#
loop_
_entity_poly.entity_id
_entity_poly.type
_entity_poly.pdbx_seq_one_letter_code
_entity_poly.pdbx_strand_id
1 'polypeptide(L)'
;ISTSINETCSWSPEVQDACLSSARVAKELCYAARDALLLYKAIVPVQLEKQLDSINQVAAIIHNDFYHLSQEILGLAFEYRADFPGDLQKLVVFVDLAPTFSQMADGVLTRQIQLVTANLIEAIDGADGFQNTHQPQHYESAKFSIEQVVFILEKIHIMWESILPRSIYKRSMCYILGSVFSRITKDMLLIDDMAAEETLQLQGLIHLALENLSSLFLSLVENEFLDHQTWIELDEIIRPLKKFRKLAELLDMSLKSITAAWESGELTNCGFTSSEVQNFVKAIFADSPLRKECLLWISRTPS
;
A
#
# COMPACT_ATOMS: atom_id res chain seq x y z
N ILE A 1 11.30 16.52 -1.86
CA ILE A 1 10.86 17.89 -1.51
C ILE A 1 11.04 18.71 -2.78
N SER A 2 10.06 19.55 -3.15
CA SER A 2 10.21 20.43 -4.32
C SER A 2 11.37 21.40 -4.12
N THR A 3 12.01 21.83 -5.21
CA THR A 3 13.06 22.85 -5.15
C THR A 3 12.57 24.11 -4.43
N SER A 4 11.29 24.48 -4.63
CA SER A 4 10.68 25.60 -3.92
C SER A 4 10.71 25.45 -2.41
N ILE A 5 10.52 24.25 -1.87
CA ILE A 5 10.58 24.02 -0.43
C ILE A 5 12.01 23.85 0.06
N ASN A 6 12.91 23.22 -0.70
CA ASN A 6 14.33 23.19 -0.32
C ASN A 6 14.94 24.59 -0.21
N GLU A 7 14.52 25.53 -1.06
CA GLU A 7 14.98 26.93 -1.02
C GLU A 7 14.26 27.76 0.05
N THR A 8 13.01 27.43 0.42
CA THR A 8 12.27 28.16 1.46
C THR A 8 12.47 27.59 2.86
N CYS A 9 12.76 26.29 3.03
CA CYS A 9 12.81 25.63 4.33
C CYS A 9 14.12 25.74 5.10
N SER A 10 15.11 26.48 4.61
CA SER A 10 16.25 26.87 5.43
C SER A 10 15.88 28.00 6.40
N TRP A 11 14.71 28.00 7.04
CA TRP A 11 14.18 29.14 7.82
C TRP A 11 15.00 29.48 9.07
N SER A 12 15.88 28.60 9.52
CA SER A 12 16.58 28.75 10.81
C SER A 12 17.38 30.06 10.90
N PRO A 13 18.21 30.45 9.92
CA PRO A 13 18.92 31.73 9.95
C PRO A 13 17.96 32.92 9.91
N GLU A 14 16.90 32.90 9.09
CA GLU A 14 15.95 34.01 9.01
C GLU A 14 15.13 34.16 10.30
N VAL A 15 14.78 33.05 10.95
CA VAL A 15 14.09 33.07 12.25
C VAL A 15 15.03 33.56 13.35
N GLN A 16 16.30 33.14 13.33
CA GLN A 16 17.32 33.65 14.25
C GLN A 16 17.53 35.17 14.09
N ASP A 17 17.62 35.66 12.85
CA ASP A 17 17.70 37.10 12.55
C ASP A 17 16.43 37.84 13.01
N ALA A 18 15.26 37.22 12.90
CA ALA A 18 14.01 37.76 13.42
C ALA A 18 14.02 37.86 14.96
N CYS A 19 14.59 36.88 15.67
CA CYS A 19 14.76 36.93 17.13
C CYS A 19 15.67 38.08 17.59
N LEU A 20 16.68 38.43 16.78
CA LEU A 20 17.63 39.52 17.07
C LEU A 20 17.13 40.91 16.60
N SER A 21 16.06 40.94 15.80
CA SER A 21 15.50 42.15 15.23
C SER A 21 14.60 42.92 16.22
N SER A 22 14.27 44.18 15.89
CA SER A 22 13.28 44.93 16.68
C SER A 22 11.94 44.17 16.72
N ALA A 23 11.18 44.28 17.82
CA ALA A 23 9.90 43.60 17.98
C ALA A 23 8.90 43.86 16.83
N ARG A 24 8.97 45.04 16.20
CA ARG A 24 8.19 45.37 15.01
C ARG A 24 8.60 44.51 13.81
N VAL A 25 9.90 44.43 13.51
CA VAL A 25 10.42 43.66 12.38
C VAL A 25 10.15 42.17 12.58
N ALA A 26 10.39 41.64 13.78
CA ALA A 26 10.09 40.26 14.14
C ALA A 26 8.61 39.91 13.87
N LYS A 27 7.70 40.82 14.25
CA LYS A 27 6.25 40.65 14.03
C LYS A 27 5.88 40.64 12.55
N GLU A 28 6.40 41.58 11.75
CA GLU A 28 6.12 41.64 10.31
C GLU A 28 6.65 40.40 9.58
N LEU A 29 7.86 39.93 9.93
CA LEU A 29 8.43 38.69 9.37
C LEU A 29 7.56 37.48 9.71
N CYS A 30 7.07 37.38 10.95
CA CYS A 30 6.17 36.29 11.35
C CYS A 30 4.84 36.33 10.59
N TYR A 31 4.26 37.51 10.35
CA TYR A 31 3.05 37.61 9.54
C TYR A 31 3.31 37.25 8.07
N ALA A 32 4.40 37.74 7.48
CA ALA A 32 4.76 37.40 6.10
C ALA A 32 4.98 35.90 5.91
N ALA A 33 5.70 35.26 6.83
CA ALA A 33 5.91 33.80 6.82
C ALA A 33 4.59 33.03 6.96
N ARG A 34 3.72 33.46 7.88
CA ARG A 34 2.38 32.88 8.03
C ARG A 34 1.55 33.00 6.75
N ASP A 35 1.53 34.18 6.15
CA ASP A 35 0.78 34.46 4.93
C ASP A 35 1.32 33.63 3.76
N ALA A 36 2.65 33.47 3.66
CA ALA A 36 3.28 32.60 2.66
C ALA A 36 2.85 31.13 2.83
N LEU A 37 2.84 30.61 4.07
CA LEU A 37 2.37 29.26 4.37
C LEU A 37 0.88 29.08 4.02
N LEU A 38 0.04 30.05 4.40
CA LEU A 38 -1.39 30.02 4.09
C LEU A 38 -1.66 30.10 2.58
N LEU A 39 -0.88 30.91 1.86
CA LEU A 39 -0.96 31.03 0.41
C LEU A 39 -0.54 29.73 -0.28
N TYR A 40 0.57 29.12 0.14
CA TYR A 40 1.03 27.83 -0.39
C TYR A 40 -0.03 26.75 -0.18
N LYS A 41 -0.60 26.65 1.03
CA LYS A 41 -1.72 25.78 1.37
C LYS A 41 -2.93 25.99 0.44
N ALA A 42 -3.26 27.23 0.09
CA ALA A 42 -4.42 27.55 -0.73
C ALA A 42 -4.19 27.31 -2.23
N ILE A 43 -3.01 27.63 -2.74
CA ILE A 43 -2.71 27.59 -4.18
C ILE A 43 -2.38 26.19 -4.66
N VAL A 44 -1.51 25.46 -3.95
CA VAL A 44 -0.93 24.21 -4.44
C VAL A 44 -1.98 23.15 -4.79
N PRO A 45 -3.00 22.87 -3.94
CA PRO A 45 -4.03 21.89 -4.28
C PRO A 45 -4.88 22.28 -5.50
N VAL A 46 -5.11 23.58 -5.72
CA VAL A 46 -5.91 24.09 -6.84
C VAL A 46 -5.09 24.10 -8.12
N GLN A 47 -3.85 24.59 -8.06
CA GLN A 47 -2.98 24.70 -9.23
C GLN A 47 -2.56 23.32 -9.76
N LEU A 48 -2.44 22.33 -8.87
CA LEU A 48 -1.99 20.99 -9.21
C LEU A 48 -3.13 19.95 -9.15
N GLU A 49 -4.39 20.39 -9.22
CA GLU A 49 -5.58 19.51 -9.11
C GLU A 49 -5.54 18.36 -10.12
N LYS A 50 -5.25 18.67 -11.40
CA LYS A 50 -5.15 17.66 -12.47
C LYS A 50 -4.06 16.62 -12.19
N GLN A 51 -2.98 17.05 -11.56
CA GLN A 51 -1.90 16.16 -11.13
C GLN A 51 -2.38 15.32 -9.93
N LEU A 52 -3.14 15.88 -9.00
CA LEU A 52 -3.68 15.11 -7.88
C LEU A 52 -4.71 14.05 -8.32
N ASP A 53 -5.33 14.21 -9.49
CA ASP A 53 -6.24 13.26 -10.14
C ASP A 53 -5.58 12.17 -10.99
N SER A 54 -4.25 12.18 -11.11
CA SER A 54 -3.51 11.16 -11.83
C SER A 54 -2.40 10.57 -10.97
N ILE A 55 -2.02 9.34 -11.28
CA ILE A 55 -0.84 8.71 -10.67
C ILE A 55 0.41 9.40 -11.21
N ASN A 56 1.04 10.26 -10.40
CA ASN A 56 2.27 10.94 -10.79
C ASN A 56 3.18 11.30 -9.62
N GLN A 57 4.43 11.62 -9.96
CA GLN A 57 5.47 12.03 -9.01
C GLN A 57 5.12 13.33 -8.28
N VAL A 58 4.38 14.24 -8.94
CA VAL A 58 4.04 15.55 -8.38
C VAL A 58 3.21 15.39 -7.11
N ALA A 59 2.25 14.46 -7.07
CA ALA A 59 1.47 14.21 -5.87
C ALA A 59 2.31 13.68 -4.70
N ALA A 60 3.29 12.80 -4.96
CA ALA A 60 4.23 12.35 -3.93
C ALA A 60 5.13 13.50 -3.42
N ILE A 61 5.53 14.42 -4.31
CA ILE A 61 6.27 15.63 -3.93
C ILE A 61 5.41 16.54 -3.07
N ILE A 62 4.15 16.79 -3.44
CA ILE A 62 3.22 17.62 -2.65
C ILE A 62 2.99 17.01 -1.26
N HIS A 63 2.82 15.69 -1.17
CA HIS A 63 2.74 15.01 0.12
C HIS A 63 3.97 15.32 0.99
N ASN A 64 5.16 15.12 0.45
CA ASN A 64 6.41 15.39 1.17
C ASN A 64 6.56 16.84 1.57
N ASP A 65 6.15 17.75 0.68
CA ASP A 65 6.22 19.18 0.89
C ASP A 65 5.36 19.58 2.09
N PHE A 66 4.09 19.16 2.11
CA PHE A 66 3.20 19.40 3.25
C PHE A 66 3.67 18.69 4.52
N TYR A 67 4.15 17.45 4.41
CA TYR A 67 4.66 16.69 5.56
C TYR A 67 5.89 17.39 6.17
N HIS A 68 6.85 17.81 5.34
CA HIS A 68 8.04 18.51 5.77
C HIS A 68 7.70 19.86 6.40
N LEU A 69 6.83 20.66 5.77
CA LEU A 69 6.35 21.92 6.36
C LEU A 69 5.73 21.71 7.75
N SER A 70 4.94 20.64 7.92
CA SER A 70 4.39 20.30 9.24
C SER A 70 5.49 20.03 10.27
N GLN A 71 6.56 19.31 9.90
CA GLN A 71 7.65 19.00 10.83
C GLN A 71 8.51 20.23 11.12
N GLU A 72 8.85 21.03 10.11
CA GLU A 72 9.63 22.26 10.27
C GLU A 72 8.91 23.26 11.17
N ILE A 73 7.60 23.45 10.98
CA ILE A 73 6.80 24.30 11.86
C ILE A 73 6.88 23.85 13.33
N LEU A 74 6.82 22.54 13.59
CA LEU A 74 6.96 21.99 14.94
C LEU A 74 8.39 22.10 15.48
N GLY A 75 9.40 21.98 14.62
CA GLY A 75 10.81 22.16 14.98
C GLY A 75 11.10 23.61 15.39
N LEU A 76 10.74 24.57 14.54
CA LEU A 76 10.85 26.01 14.82
C LEU A 76 10.11 26.40 16.11
N ALA A 77 8.97 25.74 16.38
CA ALA A 77 8.23 25.89 17.62
C ALA A 77 8.95 25.45 18.86
N PHE A 78 9.69 24.37 18.75
CA PHE A 78 10.44 23.86 19.86
C PHE A 78 11.68 24.71 20.11
N GLU A 79 12.36 25.14 19.05
CA GLU A 79 13.64 25.84 19.13
C GLU A 79 13.50 27.31 19.55
N TYR A 80 12.64 28.09 18.89
CA TYR A 80 12.66 29.55 19.02
C TYR A 80 11.53 30.13 19.89
N ARG A 81 10.53 29.34 20.28
CA ARG A 81 9.34 29.86 20.99
C ARG A 81 9.69 30.65 22.25
N ALA A 82 10.73 30.26 22.98
CA ALA A 82 11.15 30.96 24.19
C ALA A 82 11.80 32.33 23.91
N ASP A 83 12.36 32.51 22.72
CA ASP A 83 13.10 33.72 22.33
C ASP A 83 12.17 34.86 21.92
N PHE A 84 10.92 34.55 21.58
CA PHE A 84 9.94 35.56 21.18
C PHE A 84 9.18 36.16 22.39
N PRO A 85 8.87 37.47 22.37
CA PRO A 85 7.98 38.12 23.32
C PRO A 85 6.64 37.36 23.47
N GLY A 86 6.08 37.29 24.67
CA GLY A 86 4.90 36.46 24.99
C GLY A 86 3.71 36.60 24.03
N ASP A 87 3.43 37.81 23.56
CA ASP A 87 2.36 38.10 22.59
C ASP A 87 2.62 37.49 21.20
N LEU A 88 3.89 37.31 20.84
CA LEU A 88 4.33 36.76 19.56
C LEU A 88 4.46 35.23 19.60
N GLN A 89 4.65 34.61 20.76
CA GLN A 89 4.82 33.15 20.87
C GLN A 89 3.64 32.32 20.31
N LYS A 90 2.44 32.89 20.21
CA LYS A 90 1.30 32.23 19.55
C LYS A 90 1.31 32.39 18.03
N LEU A 91 1.85 33.50 17.53
CA LEU A 91 1.86 33.90 16.12
C LEU A 91 3.06 33.34 15.36
N VAL A 92 4.25 33.50 15.94
CA VAL A 92 5.56 33.12 15.39
C VAL A 92 5.61 31.66 15.03
N VAL A 93 4.94 30.86 15.85
CA VAL A 93 5.30 29.47 15.94
C VAL A 93 4.54 28.62 14.93
N PHE A 94 3.50 29.19 14.30
CA PHE A 94 2.63 28.53 13.32
C PHE A 94 2.12 27.14 13.77
N VAL A 95 2.18 26.80 15.08
CA VAL A 95 1.83 25.45 15.59
C VAL A 95 0.44 25.05 15.14
N ASP A 96 -0.46 26.03 15.03
CA ASP A 96 -1.83 25.83 14.58
C ASP A 96 -1.93 25.38 13.11
N LEU A 97 -0.93 25.71 12.28
CA LEU A 97 -0.82 25.28 10.89
C LEU A 97 -0.22 23.88 10.73
N ALA A 98 0.63 23.40 11.65
CA ALA A 98 1.26 22.09 11.52
C ALA A 98 0.26 20.94 11.37
N PRO A 99 -0.77 20.77 12.24
CA PRO A 99 -1.79 19.74 12.04
C PRO A 99 -2.52 19.85 10.71
N THR A 100 -2.73 21.06 10.21
CA THR A 100 -3.37 21.31 8.92
C THR A 100 -2.50 20.79 7.78
N PHE A 101 -1.21 21.12 7.76
CA PHE A 101 -0.28 20.62 6.75
C PHE A 101 -0.12 19.10 6.80
N SER A 102 -0.04 18.52 8.00
CA SER A 102 -0.02 17.07 8.19
C SER A 102 -1.27 16.40 7.59
N GLN A 103 -2.47 16.93 7.89
CA GLN A 103 -3.74 16.44 7.31
C GLN A 103 -3.78 16.57 5.78
N MET A 104 -3.22 17.65 5.22
CA MET A 104 -3.15 17.82 3.77
C MET A 104 -2.18 16.83 3.13
N ALA A 105 -1.03 16.57 3.76
CA ALA A 105 -0.09 15.54 3.32
C ALA A 105 -0.78 14.16 3.28
N ASP A 106 -1.46 13.78 4.36
CA ASP A 106 -2.20 12.51 4.45
C ASP A 106 -3.34 12.43 3.43
N GLY A 107 -4.06 13.53 3.22
CA GLY A 107 -5.12 13.62 2.21
C GLY A 107 -4.61 13.38 0.78
N VAL A 108 -3.47 13.98 0.42
CA VAL A 108 -2.83 13.78 -0.89
C VAL A 108 -2.40 12.33 -1.07
N LEU A 109 -1.74 11.74 -0.07
CA LEU A 109 -1.27 10.35 -0.16
C LEU A 109 -2.44 9.37 -0.22
N THR A 110 -3.49 9.58 0.58
CA THR A 110 -4.69 8.73 0.60
C THR A 110 -5.39 8.75 -0.77
N ARG A 111 -5.55 9.92 -1.38
CA ARG A 111 -6.11 10.05 -2.74
C ARG A 111 -5.26 9.28 -3.76
N GLN A 112 -3.95 9.39 -3.68
CA GLN A 112 -3.04 8.67 -4.58
C GLN A 112 -3.10 7.15 -4.39
N ILE A 113 -3.12 6.67 -3.15
CA ILE A 113 -3.32 5.24 -2.85
C ILE A 113 -4.64 4.74 -3.46
N GLN A 114 -5.73 5.49 -3.32
CA GLN A 114 -7.04 5.14 -3.89
C GLN A 114 -7.00 5.06 -5.43
N LEU A 115 -6.38 6.03 -6.10
CA LEU A 115 -6.22 6.01 -7.57
C LEU A 115 -5.38 4.81 -8.05
N VAL A 116 -4.27 4.53 -7.35
CA VAL A 116 -3.42 3.37 -7.64
C VAL A 116 -4.19 2.07 -7.45
N THR A 117 -4.87 1.91 -6.32
CA THR A 117 -5.68 0.72 -6.04
C THR A 117 -6.79 0.57 -7.08
N ALA A 118 -7.49 1.63 -7.48
CA ALA A 118 -8.53 1.55 -8.51
C ALA A 118 -7.98 1.04 -9.85
N ASN A 119 -6.85 1.59 -10.33
CA ASN A 119 -6.21 1.13 -11.57
C ASN A 119 -5.71 -0.31 -11.48
N LEU A 120 -5.21 -0.73 -10.31
CA LEU A 120 -4.81 -2.12 -10.09
C LEU A 120 -6.00 -3.07 -10.12
N ILE A 121 -7.13 -2.71 -9.50
CA ILE A 121 -8.35 -3.51 -9.55
C ILE A 121 -8.87 -3.62 -10.98
N GLU A 122 -8.89 -2.52 -11.74
CA GLU A 122 -9.28 -2.53 -13.16
C GLU A 122 -8.34 -3.43 -14.00
N ALA A 123 -7.04 -3.42 -13.72
CA ALA A 123 -6.10 -4.35 -14.37
C ALA A 123 -6.39 -5.81 -14.01
N ILE A 124 -6.76 -6.12 -12.77
CA ILE A 124 -7.15 -7.48 -12.36
C ILE A 124 -8.49 -7.89 -12.99
N ASP A 125 -9.43 -6.96 -13.19
CA ASP A 125 -10.72 -7.23 -13.85
C ASP A 125 -10.56 -7.76 -15.27
N GLY A 126 -9.43 -7.45 -15.94
CA GLY A 126 -9.08 -8.04 -17.23
C GLY A 126 -8.90 -9.57 -17.22
N ALA A 127 -8.72 -10.17 -16.04
CA ALA A 127 -8.60 -11.62 -15.88
C ALA A 127 -9.96 -12.34 -15.83
N ASP A 128 -11.07 -11.60 -15.84
CA ASP A 128 -12.44 -12.13 -15.80
C ASP A 128 -12.65 -13.17 -14.68
N GLY A 129 -12.21 -12.81 -13.47
CA GLY A 129 -12.30 -13.68 -12.30
C GLY A 129 -11.35 -14.87 -12.29
N PHE A 130 -10.36 -14.91 -13.19
CA PHE A 130 -9.41 -16.03 -13.36
C PHE A 130 -10.08 -17.36 -13.72
N GLN A 131 -11.27 -17.30 -14.34
CA GLN A 131 -12.05 -18.48 -14.69
C GLN A 131 -11.66 -19.07 -16.04
N ASN A 132 -11.90 -20.38 -16.21
CA ASN A 132 -11.67 -21.14 -17.42
C ASN A 132 -10.21 -21.12 -17.92
N THR A 133 -9.23 -20.98 -17.03
CA THR A 133 -7.81 -20.84 -17.43
C THR A 133 -7.21 -22.10 -18.06
N HIS A 134 -7.91 -23.23 -18.01
CA HIS A 134 -7.60 -24.40 -18.85
C HIS A 134 -7.75 -24.12 -20.36
N GLN A 135 -8.44 -23.05 -20.75
CA GLN A 135 -8.57 -22.59 -22.12
C GLN A 135 -7.48 -21.55 -22.44
N PRO A 136 -6.71 -21.70 -23.53
CA PRO A 136 -5.58 -20.82 -23.84
C PRO A 136 -5.90 -19.31 -23.87
N GLN A 137 -7.08 -18.92 -24.37
CA GLN A 137 -7.47 -17.50 -24.44
C GLN A 137 -7.71 -16.87 -23.06
N HIS A 138 -8.33 -17.62 -22.16
CA HIS A 138 -8.58 -17.18 -20.78
C HIS A 138 -7.28 -17.15 -19.98
N TYR A 139 -6.40 -18.14 -20.17
CA TYR A 139 -5.06 -18.13 -19.59
C TYR A 139 -4.25 -16.90 -20.00
N GLU A 140 -4.17 -16.60 -21.30
CA GLU A 140 -3.43 -15.43 -21.79
C GLU A 140 -4.02 -14.11 -21.25
N SER A 141 -5.35 -14.02 -21.10
CA SER A 141 -6.02 -12.84 -20.51
C SER A 141 -5.67 -12.67 -19.03
N ALA A 142 -5.69 -13.75 -18.25
CA ALA A 142 -5.31 -13.75 -16.84
C ALA A 142 -3.81 -13.43 -16.65
N LYS A 143 -2.95 -14.02 -17.49
CA LYS A 143 -1.51 -13.75 -17.50
C LYS A 143 -1.21 -12.28 -17.82
N PHE A 144 -1.80 -11.75 -18.89
CA PHE A 144 -1.66 -10.35 -19.27
C PHE A 144 -2.12 -9.41 -18.14
N SER A 145 -3.21 -9.75 -17.46
CA SER A 145 -3.72 -8.97 -16.32
C SER A 145 -2.73 -8.94 -15.15
N ILE A 146 -2.08 -10.07 -14.83
CA ILE A 146 -1.00 -10.12 -13.83
C ILE A 146 0.19 -9.28 -14.27
N GLU A 147 0.62 -9.38 -15.54
CA GLU A 147 1.73 -8.58 -16.07
C GLU A 147 1.43 -7.08 -15.99
N GLN A 148 0.19 -6.66 -16.27
CA GLN A 148 -0.26 -5.27 -16.12
C GLN A 148 -0.25 -4.80 -14.66
N VAL A 149 -0.69 -5.64 -13.72
CA VAL A 149 -0.62 -5.37 -12.29
C VAL A 149 0.83 -5.17 -11.84
N VAL A 150 1.73 -6.08 -12.22
CA VAL A 150 3.16 -5.98 -11.94
C VAL A 150 3.74 -4.68 -12.52
N PHE A 151 3.42 -4.37 -13.77
CA PHE A 151 3.91 -3.16 -14.43
C PHE A 151 3.46 -1.87 -13.70
N ILE A 152 2.19 -1.81 -13.28
CA ILE A 152 1.68 -0.67 -12.50
C ILE A 152 2.43 -0.58 -11.17
N LEU A 153 2.55 -1.69 -10.42
CA LEU A 153 3.25 -1.73 -9.13
C LEU A 153 4.70 -1.27 -9.24
N GLU A 154 5.44 -1.73 -10.26
CA GLU A 154 6.83 -1.35 -10.51
C GLU A 154 6.94 0.16 -10.83
N LYS A 155 6.00 0.68 -11.62
CA LYS A 155 5.95 2.12 -11.91
C LYS A 155 5.74 2.95 -10.65
N ILE A 156 4.86 2.50 -9.73
CA ILE A 156 4.65 3.17 -8.43
C ILE A 156 5.88 3.04 -7.54
N HIS A 157 6.48 1.86 -7.48
CA HIS A 157 7.70 1.60 -6.73
C HIS A 157 8.79 2.61 -7.07
N ILE A 158 9.19 2.70 -8.34
CA ILE A 158 10.21 3.64 -8.83
C ILE A 158 9.83 5.08 -8.51
N MET A 159 8.54 5.41 -8.67
CA MET A 159 8.01 6.75 -8.46
C MET A 159 8.06 7.20 -7.01
N TRP A 160 7.68 6.32 -6.08
CA TRP A 160 7.45 6.68 -4.69
C TRP A 160 8.64 6.39 -3.79
N GLU A 161 9.44 5.35 -4.08
CA GLU A 161 10.58 4.98 -3.23
C GLU A 161 11.62 6.09 -3.14
N SER A 162 11.91 6.75 -4.26
CA SER A 162 12.88 7.85 -4.34
C SER A 162 12.37 9.17 -3.74
N ILE A 163 11.06 9.27 -3.49
CA ILE A 163 10.40 10.51 -3.07
C ILE A 163 9.98 10.40 -1.60
N LEU A 164 9.09 9.47 -1.26
CA LEU A 164 8.45 9.39 0.05
C LEU A 164 9.44 8.99 1.17
N PRO A 165 9.27 9.46 2.42
CA PRO A 165 9.97 8.93 3.56
C PRO A 165 9.81 7.41 3.66
N ARG A 166 10.88 6.71 4.02
CA ARG A 166 10.96 5.23 3.99
C ARG A 166 9.79 4.54 4.68
N SER A 167 9.40 5.00 5.87
CA SER A 167 8.28 4.43 6.64
C SER A 167 6.93 4.63 5.95
N ILE A 168 6.72 5.79 5.32
CA ILE A 168 5.49 6.13 4.59
C ILE A 168 5.41 5.31 3.29
N TYR A 169 6.52 5.22 2.56
CA TYR A 169 6.65 4.38 1.37
C TYR A 169 6.30 2.92 1.69
N LYS A 170 6.98 2.30 2.66
CA LYS A 170 6.75 0.89 3.03
C LYS A 170 5.28 0.65 3.40
N ARG A 171 4.71 1.48 4.28
CA ARG A 171 3.30 1.35 4.71
C ARG A 171 2.33 1.46 3.53
N SER A 172 2.56 2.39 2.62
CA SER A 172 1.70 2.61 1.45
C SER A 172 1.77 1.44 0.48
N MET A 173 2.98 0.95 0.18
CA MET A 173 3.17 -0.22 -0.69
C MET A 173 2.58 -1.49 -0.08
N CYS A 174 2.75 -1.72 1.22
CA CYS A 174 2.13 -2.88 1.89
C CYS A 174 0.60 -2.87 1.79
N TYR A 175 -0.02 -1.69 1.94
CA TYR A 175 -1.48 -1.54 1.79
C TYR A 175 -1.93 -1.84 0.34
N ILE A 176 -1.22 -1.29 -0.64
CA ILE A 176 -1.51 -1.49 -2.07
C ILE A 176 -1.37 -2.97 -2.44
N LEU A 177 -0.23 -3.59 -2.11
CA LEU A 177 0.03 -5.01 -2.34
C LEU A 177 -0.99 -5.90 -1.63
N GLY A 178 -1.34 -5.57 -0.38
CA GLY A 178 -2.38 -6.29 0.35
C GLY A 178 -3.72 -6.26 -0.36
N SER A 179 -4.09 -5.12 -0.95
CA SER A 179 -5.33 -4.99 -1.73
C SER A 179 -5.31 -5.86 -3.00
N VAL A 180 -4.18 -5.88 -3.72
CA VAL A 180 -3.97 -6.73 -4.91
C VAL A 180 -4.08 -8.21 -4.56
N PHE A 181 -3.30 -8.69 -3.59
CA PHE A 181 -3.31 -10.11 -3.21
C PHE A 181 -4.66 -10.53 -2.65
N SER A 182 -5.30 -9.67 -1.85
CA SER A 182 -6.65 -9.95 -1.34
C SER A 182 -7.66 -10.08 -2.47
N ARG A 183 -7.57 -9.25 -3.51
CA ARG A 183 -8.49 -9.32 -4.65
C ARG A 183 -8.27 -10.59 -5.48
N ILE A 184 -7.04 -10.84 -5.93
CA ILE A 184 -6.72 -12.02 -6.76
C ILE A 184 -7.09 -13.32 -6.02
N THR A 185 -6.72 -13.43 -4.74
CA THR A 185 -7.07 -14.59 -3.90
C THR A 185 -8.58 -14.78 -3.83
N LYS A 186 -9.34 -13.70 -3.66
CA LYS A 186 -10.80 -13.76 -3.57
C LYS A 186 -11.41 -14.24 -4.89
N ASP A 187 -10.96 -13.72 -6.03
CA ASP A 187 -11.50 -14.12 -7.34
C ASP A 187 -11.24 -15.61 -7.61
N MET A 188 -10.01 -16.07 -7.36
CA MET A 188 -9.64 -17.48 -7.52
C MET A 188 -10.42 -18.42 -6.58
N LEU A 189 -10.73 -17.97 -5.35
CA LEU A 189 -11.54 -18.75 -4.40
C LEU A 189 -13.05 -18.75 -4.73
N LEU A 190 -13.52 -17.88 -5.62
CA LEU A 190 -14.91 -17.80 -6.06
C LEU A 190 -15.18 -18.63 -7.32
N ILE A 191 -14.19 -19.35 -7.86
CA ILE A 191 -14.39 -20.26 -8.98
C ILE A 191 -15.17 -21.49 -8.50
N ASP A 192 -16.33 -21.74 -9.12
CA ASP A 192 -17.28 -22.78 -8.66
C ASP A 192 -16.94 -24.21 -9.14
N ASP A 193 -16.36 -24.37 -10.32
CA ASP A 193 -16.02 -25.65 -10.95
C ASP A 193 -14.70 -25.49 -11.71
N MET A 194 -13.64 -26.11 -11.21
CA MET A 194 -12.28 -26.00 -11.75
C MET A 194 -11.86 -27.30 -12.42
N ALA A 195 -11.39 -27.20 -13.66
CA ALA A 195 -10.71 -28.32 -14.30
C ALA A 195 -9.38 -28.62 -13.59
N ALA A 196 -8.92 -29.88 -13.64
CA ALA A 196 -7.61 -30.25 -13.09
C ALA A 196 -6.44 -29.50 -13.77
N GLU A 197 -6.57 -29.19 -15.06
CA GLU A 197 -5.58 -28.36 -15.76
C GLU A 197 -5.62 -26.91 -15.27
N GLU A 198 -6.80 -26.39 -14.93
CA GLU A 198 -6.98 -25.02 -14.46
C GLU A 198 -6.32 -24.79 -13.09
N THR A 199 -6.30 -25.78 -12.19
CA THR A 199 -5.55 -25.63 -10.93
C THR A 199 -4.05 -25.45 -11.16
N LEU A 200 -3.47 -26.15 -12.14
CA LEU A 200 -2.05 -26.00 -12.53
C LEU A 200 -1.79 -24.62 -13.14
N GLN A 201 -2.68 -24.14 -14.03
CA GLN A 201 -2.55 -22.82 -14.64
C GLN A 201 -2.64 -21.70 -13.60
N LEU A 202 -3.60 -21.77 -12.67
CA LEU A 202 -3.74 -20.80 -11.58
C LEU A 202 -2.53 -20.79 -10.65
N GLN A 203 -1.99 -21.97 -10.31
CA GLN A 203 -0.77 -22.06 -9.52
C GLN A 203 0.40 -21.39 -10.24
N GLY A 204 0.58 -21.66 -11.53
CA GLY A 204 1.60 -21.02 -12.36
C GLY A 204 1.46 -19.49 -12.41
N LEU A 205 0.23 -18.98 -12.50
CA LEU A 205 -0.06 -17.55 -12.45
C LEU A 205 0.30 -16.92 -11.10
N ILE A 206 0.05 -17.60 -9.98
CA ILE A 206 0.46 -17.13 -8.66
C ILE A 206 2.00 -17.07 -8.57
N HIS A 207 2.69 -18.11 -9.01
CA HIS A 207 4.16 -18.12 -9.02
C HIS A 207 4.73 -17.02 -9.91
N LEU A 208 4.18 -16.83 -11.11
CA LEU A 208 4.56 -15.75 -12.01
C LEU A 208 4.44 -14.37 -11.34
N ALA A 209 3.33 -14.13 -10.63
CA ALA A 209 3.15 -12.87 -9.89
C ALA A 209 4.19 -12.69 -8.78
N LEU A 210 4.44 -13.73 -7.99
CA LEU A 210 5.41 -13.69 -6.88
C LEU A 210 6.84 -13.49 -7.39
N GLU A 211 7.23 -14.19 -8.46
CA GLU A 211 8.55 -14.07 -9.09
C GLU A 211 8.77 -12.65 -9.63
N ASN A 212 7.80 -12.12 -10.37
CA ASN A 212 7.89 -10.79 -10.96
C ASN A 212 7.87 -9.64 -9.93
N LEU A 213 7.36 -9.88 -8.72
CA LEU A 213 7.35 -8.91 -7.62
C LEU A 213 8.55 -9.06 -6.67
N SER A 214 9.51 -9.95 -6.98
CA SER A 214 10.62 -10.26 -6.07
C SER A 214 11.48 -9.05 -5.72
N SER A 215 11.82 -8.20 -6.69
CA SER A 215 12.60 -6.96 -6.47
C SER A 215 11.87 -6.02 -5.52
N LEU A 216 10.57 -5.82 -5.74
CA LEU A 216 9.73 -4.99 -4.90
C LEU A 216 9.67 -5.54 -3.47
N PHE A 217 9.49 -6.85 -3.29
CA PHE A 217 9.49 -7.47 -1.96
C PHE A 217 10.80 -7.25 -1.22
N LEU A 218 11.94 -7.47 -1.88
CA LEU A 218 13.27 -7.22 -1.30
C LEU A 218 13.44 -5.74 -0.93
N SER A 219 12.92 -4.82 -1.75
CA SER A 219 12.92 -3.38 -1.42
C SER A 219 12.14 -3.07 -0.14
N LEU A 220 11.12 -3.85 0.24
CA LEU A 220 10.31 -3.57 1.44
C LEU A 220 10.98 -4.07 2.72
N VAL A 221 11.67 -5.21 2.66
CA VAL A 221 12.34 -5.84 3.82
C VAL A 221 13.83 -5.50 3.94
N GLU A 222 14.46 -4.89 2.93
CA GLU A 222 15.91 -4.57 2.93
C GLU A 222 16.84 -5.80 2.96
N ASN A 223 16.37 -6.92 2.41
CA ASN A 223 17.15 -8.14 2.28
C ASN A 223 17.70 -8.30 0.85
N GLU A 224 18.75 -9.10 0.70
CA GLU A 224 19.36 -9.40 -0.61
C GLU A 224 18.68 -10.58 -1.34
N PHE A 225 18.08 -11.51 -0.59
CA PHE A 225 17.51 -12.75 -1.12
C PHE A 225 16.16 -13.08 -0.46
N LEU A 226 15.24 -13.69 -1.22
CA LEU A 226 13.95 -14.17 -0.72
C LEU A 226 14.11 -15.55 -0.08
N ASP A 227 14.77 -15.60 1.07
CA ASP A 227 14.88 -16.80 1.89
C ASP A 227 13.63 -17.04 2.75
N HIS A 228 13.62 -18.14 3.51
CA HIS A 228 12.46 -18.48 4.35
C HIS A 228 12.14 -17.40 5.40
N GLN A 229 13.16 -16.77 5.98
CA GLN A 229 12.97 -15.73 7.00
C GLN A 229 12.38 -14.45 6.38
N THR A 230 12.83 -14.08 5.19
CA THR A 230 12.32 -12.93 4.44
C THR A 230 10.84 -13.10 4.11
N TRP A 231 10.45 -14.32 3.71
CA TRP A 231 9.04 -14.65 3.47
C TRP A 231 8.17 -14.53 4.72
N ILE A 232 8.67 -14.93 5.90
CA ILE A 232 7.97 -14.76 7.17
C ILE A 232 7.76 -13.25 7.47
N GLU A 233 8.79 -12.43 7.28
CA GLU A 233 8.66 -10.97 7.47
C GLU A 233 7.63 -10.37 6.51
N LEU A 234 7.69 -10.73 5.23
CA LEU A 234 6.73 -10.27 4.21
C LEU A 234 5.29 -10.66 4.55
N ASP A 235 5.06 -11.89 5.02
CA ASP A 235 3.74 -12.38 5.42
C ASP A 235 3.15 -11.58 6.61
N GLU A 236 4.01 -11.09 7.52
CA GLU A 236 3.60 -10.25 8.66
C GLU A 236 3.27 -8.81 8.22
N ILE A 237 4.07 -8.21 7.34
CA ILE A 237 3.86 -6.82 6.89
C ILE A 237 2.79 -6.69 5.79
N ILE A 238 2.58 -7.73 4.98
CA ILE A 238 1.56 -7.80 3.91
C ILE A 238 0.62 -8.97 4.22
N ARG A 239 -0.27 -8.80 5.20
CA ARG A 239 -1.13 -9.89 5.70
C ARG A 239 -1.83 -10.76 4.63
N PRO A 240 -2.39 -10.20 3.52
CA PRO A 240 -3.01 -11.01 2.48
C PRO A 240 -2.04 -11.88 1.65
N LEU A 241 -0.74 -11.58 1.66
CA LEU A 241 0.28 -12.33 0.93
C LEU A 241 0.38 -13.77 1.43
N LYS A 242 0.31 -13.97 2.76
CA LYS A 242 0.35 -15.30 3.36
C LYS A 242 -0.75 -16.21 2.82
N LYS A 243 -1.97 -15.67 2.71
CA LYS A 243 -3.12 -16.39 2.14
C LYS A 243 -2.91 -16.70 0.66
N PHE A 244 -2.43 -15.71 -0.10
CA PHE A 244 -2.16 -15.82 -1.53
C PHE A 244 -1.10 -16.90 -1.83
N ARG A 245 -0.02 -16.94 -1.05
CA ARG A 245 1.02 -17.98 -1.17
C ARG A 245 0.49 -19.36 -0.80
N LYS A 246 -0.28 -19.45 0.30
CA LYS A 246 -0.88 -20.72 0.70
C LYS A 246 -1.90 -21.23 -0.31
N LEU A 247 -2.57 -20.35 -1.06
CA LEU A 247 -3.44 -20.75 -2.17
C LEU A 247 -2.67 -21.48 -3.27
N ALA A 248 -1.44 -21.07 -3.61
CA ALA A 248 -0.61 -21.78 -4.59
C ALA A 248 -0.30 -23.22 -4.15
N GLU A 249 -0.01 -23.43 -2.86
CA GLU A 249 0.15 -24.77 -2.31
C GLU A 249 -1.18 -25.54 -2.34
N LEU A 250 -2.29 -24.89 -1.96
CA LEU A 250 -3.61 -25.49 -1.87
C LEU A 250 -4.09 -26.05 -3.22
N LEU A 251 -3.74 -25.40 -4.34
CA LEU A 251 -4.07 -25.84 -5.70
C LEU A 251 -3.41 -27.16 -6.12
N ASP A 252 -2.35 -27.61 -5.43
CA ASP A 252 -1.66 -28.89 -5.67
C ASP A 252 -1.86 -29.91 -4.53
N MET A 253 -2.59 -29.53 -3.47
CA MET A 253 -2.83 -30.41 -2.34
C MET A 253 -3.90 -31.47 -2.64
N SER A 254 -3.62 -32.72 -2.21
CA SER A 254 -4.64 -33.76 -2.18
C SER A 254 -5.73 -33.45 -1.15
N LEU A 255 -6.93 -34.03 -1.31
CA LEU A 255 -8.02 -33.88 -0.35
C LEU A 255 -7.60 -34.25 1.09
N LYS A 256 -6.77 -35.29 1.27
CA LYS A 256 -6.23 -35.68 2.58
C LYS A 256 -5.32 -34.60 3.17
N SER A 257 -4.47 -34.02 2.34
CA SER A 257 -3.56 -32.94 2.74
C SER A 257 -4.35 -31.69 3.14
N ILE A 258 -5.41 -31.35 2.41
CA ILE A 258 -6.29 -30.21 2.73
C ILE A 258 -6.96 -30.43 4.10
N THR A 259 -7.51 -31.62 4.34
CA THR A 259 -8.09 -31.97 5.65
C THR A 259 -7.05 -31.83 6.77
N ALA A 260 -5.84 -32.35 6.58
CA ALA A 260 -4.78 -32.27 7.59
C ALA A 260 -4.32 -30.82 7.88
N ALA A 261 -4.22 -29.98 6.85
CA ALA A 261 -3.88 -28.56 7.01
C ALA A 261 -5.00 -27.74 7.65
N TRP A 262 -6.27 -28.14 7.46
CA TRP A 262 -7.39 -27.57 8.19
C TRP A 262 -7.36 -27.98 9.67
N GLU A 263 -7.14 -29.27 9.94
CA GLU A 263 -7.05 -29.84 11.29
C GLU A 263 -5.93 -29.23 12.13
N SER A 264 -4.77 -28.99 11.53
CA SER A 264 -3.61 -28.39 12.21
C SER A 264 -3.80 -26.89 12.49
N GLY A 265 -4.85 -26.26 11.95
CA GLY A 265 -5.08 -24.82 12.00
C GLY A 265 -4.20 -24.02 11.03
N GLU A 266 -3.40 -24.68 10.20
CA GLU A 266 -2.50 -24.03 9.23
C GLU A 266 -3.25 -23.13 8.25
N LEU A 267 -4.38 -23.59 7.72
CA LEU A 267 -5.22 -22.79 6.81
C LEU A 267 -5.85 -21.59 7.51
N THR A 268 -6.34 -21.75 8.73
CA THR A 268 -6.88 -20.65 9.55
C THR A 268 -5.81 -19.61 9.86
N ASN A 269 -4.59 -20.05 10.18
CA ASN A 269 -3.43 -19.18 10.42
C ASN A 269 -2.97 -18.42 9.16
N CYS A 270 -3.37 -18.88 7.97
CA CYS A 270 -3.19 -18.17 6.70
C CYS A 270 -4.40 -17.31 6.32
N GLY A 271 -5.46 -17.28 7.13
CA GLY A 271 -6.64 -16.44 6.92
C GLY A 271 -7.74 -17.07 6.07
N PHE A 272 -7.74 -18.39 5.86
CA PHE A 272 -8.87 -19.09 5.23
C PHE A 272 -10.01 -19.31 6.22
N THR A 273 -11.24 -19.13 5.74
CA THR A 273 -12.47 -19.43 6.45
C THR A 273 -12.99 -20.82 6.10
N SER A 274 -13.80 -21.42 6.98
CA SER A 274 -14.42 -22.74 6.72
C SER A 274 -15.22 -22.74 5.41
N SER A 275 -15.91 -21.64 5.10
CA SER A 275 -16.67 -21.48 3.86
C SER A 275 -15.79 -21.47 2.62
N GLU A 276 -14.65 -20.77 2.65
CA GLU A 276 -13.73 -20.71 1.51
C GLU A 276 -13.11 -22.09 1.23
N VAL A 277 -12.67 -22.81 2.27
CA VAL A 277 -12.09 -24.15 2.09
C VAL A 277 -13.15 -25.13 1.59
N GLN A 278 -14.39 -25.06 2.10
CA GLN A 278 -15.48 -25.90 1.60
C GLN A 278 -15.80 -25.63 0.13
N ASN A 279 -15.85 -24.37 -0.30
CA ASN A 279 -16.13 -24.02 -1.69
C ASN A 279 -14.98 -24.43 -2.61
N PHE A 280 -13.74 -24.20 -2.18
CA PHE A 280 -12.55 -24.65 -2.90
C PHE A 280 -12.52 -26.17 -3.10
N VAL A 281 -12.82 -26.96 -2.06
CA VAL A 281 -12.91 -28.43 -2.16
C VAL A 281 -14.02 -28.87 -3.13
N LYS A 282 -15.16 -28.18 -3.14
CA LYS A 282 -16.27 -28.48 -4.08
C LYS A 282 -15.87 -28.18 -5.52
N ALA A 283 -15.09 -27.13 -5.75
CA ALA A 283 -14.68 -26.69 -7.07
C ALA A 283 -13.64 -27.61 -7.73
N ILE A 284 -12.73 -28.21 -6.97
CA ILE A 284 -11.62 -29.00 -7.54
C ILE A 284 -11.90 -30.51 -7.54
N PHE A 285 -12.58 -31.02 -6.51
CA PHE A 285 -12.76 -32.46 -6.33
C PHE A 285 -14.16 -32.92 -6.76
N ALA A 286 -14.21 -33.93 -7.63
CA ALA A 286 -15.47 -34.57 -8.02
C ALA A 286 -16.23 -35.19 -6.84
N ASP A 287 -17.55 -35.38 -6.99
CA ASP A 287 -18.37 -35.97 -5.92
C ASP A 287 -17.93 -37.39 -5.58
N SER A 288 -17.47 -37.58 -4.34
CA SER A 288 -16.98 -38.86 -3.85
C SER A 288 -17.27 -38.99 -2.34
N PRO A 289 -17.32 -40.21 -1.80
CA PRO A 289 -17.44 -40.42 -0.35
C PRO A 289 -16.36 -39.68 0.45
N LEU A 290 -15.12 -39.67 -0.05
CA LEU A 290 -14.00 -38.95 0.56
C LEU A 290 -14.23 -37.44 0.58
N ARG A 291 -14.73 -36.86 -0.52
CA ARG A 291 -15.10 -35.43 -0.57
C ARG A 291 -16.15 -35.08 0.46
N LYS A 292 -17.20 -35.91 0.58
CA LYS A 292 -18.28 -35.70 1.57
C LYS A 292 -17.75 -35.76 3.01
N GLU A 293 -16.88 -36.70 3.30
CA GLU A 293 -16.21 -36.83 4.60
C GLU A 293 -15.37 -35.58 4.92
N CYS A 294 -14.52 -35.14 3.99
CA CYS A 294 -13.70 -33.93 4.12
C CYS A 294 -14.57 -32.69 4.38
N LEU A 295 -15.63 -32.47 3.60
CA LEU A 295 -16.54 -31.33 3.78
C LEU A 295 -17.27 -31.36 5.13
N LEU A 296 -17.75 -32.54 5.55
CA LEU A 296 -18.35 -32.71 6.87
C LEU A 296 -17.36 -32.37 7.98
N TRP A 297 -16.11 -32.76 7.82
CA TRP A 297 -15.06 -32.47 8.80
C TRP A 297 -14.75 -30.98 8.90
N ILE A 298 -14.53 -30.31 7.76
CA ILE A 298 -14.28 -28.85 7.70
C ILE A 298 -15.44 -28.06 8.32
N SER A 299 -16.69 -28.51 8.14
CA SER A 299 -17.87 -27.85 8.71
C SER A 299 -17.99 -27.97 10.23
N ARG A 300 -17.41 -29.01 10.84
CA ARG A 300 -17.48 -29.29 12.28
C ARG A 300 -16.44 -28.54 13.10
N THR A 301 -15.35 -28.14 12.47
CA THR A 301 -14.26 -27.41 13.12
C THR A 301 -14.47 -25.92 12.84
N PRO A 302 -15.09 -25.15 13.77
CA PRO A 302 -15.27 -23.72 13.57
C PRO A 302 -13.90 -23.03 13.52
N SER A 303 -13.65 -22.31 12.42
CA SER A 303 -12.56 -21.35 12.26
C SER A 303 -12.89 -20.01 12.86
#